data_AF-A0AAE0Z0D6-F1
#
_entry.id   AF-A0AAE0Z0D6-F1
#
_cell.length_a   1.000
_cell.length_b   1.000
_cell.length_c   1.000
_cell.angle_alpha   90.00
_cell.angle_beta   90.00
_cell.angle_gamma   90.00
#
_symmetry.space_group_name_H-M   'P 1'
#
loop_
_entity.id
_entity.type
_entity.pdbx_description
1 polymer ?
#
loop_
_entity_poly.entity_id
_entity_poly.type
_entity_poly.pdbx_seq_one_letter_code
_entity_poly.pdbx_strand_id
1 'polypeptide(L)'
;MYGLRLKSCVVLPISTYSFPHSNLNWLDSIPHSNLNWLDSIPHSNLNWLDSIPHSNLNWLDSIPHSNLNWLDSIPHSNLNWLDSIPHSNLNWLDSIPHSKLNWIDSIPHSNLNWLDSIPHSNLNWLDSIPHSNLNWLDSIPHSNLNWLDSIPHSNLNWLDSIPHSNLNWLD
;
A
#
# COMPACT_ATOMS: atom_id res chain seq x y z
N MET A 1 13.33 26.97 7.94
CA MET A 1 13.61 25.87 6.99
C MET A 1 12.39 25.69 6.11
N TYR A 2 12.43 26.16 4.88
CA TYR A 2 11.33 26.00 3.92
C TYR A 2 11.30 24.55 3.49
N GLY A 3 10.36 23.76 4.01
CA GLY A 3 10.11 22.43 3.48
C GLY A 3 9.60 22.54 2.06
N LEU A 4 10.28 21.91 1.10
CA LEU A 4 9.74 21.70 -0.24
C LEU A 4 8.38 21.01 -0.09
N ARG A 5 7.31 21.73 -0.44
CA ARG A 5 5.97 21.17 -0.62
C ARG A 5 5.82 20.90 -2.11
N LEU A 6 5.82 19.63 -2.49
CA LEU A 6 5.53 19.22 -3.86
C LEU A 6 4.05 18.82 -3.94
N LYS A 7 3.33 19.48 -4.84
CA LYS A 7 2.05 18.99 -5.38
C LYS A 7 2.38 18.42 -6.75
N SER A 8 2.55 17.11 -6.84
CA SER A 8 2.98 16.49 -8.10
C SER A 8 1.75 15.92 -8.80
N CYS A 9 1.24 16.63 -9.82
CA CYS A 9 0.34 16.04 -10.80
C CYS A 9 1.22 15.58 -11.97
N VAL A 10 1.61 14.31 -11.99
CA VAL A 10 2.44 13.78 -13.08
C VAL A 10 1.51 13.22 -14.16
N VAL A 11 1.51 13.84 -15.34
CA VAL A 11 0.93 13.21 -16.54
C VAL A 11 1.95 12.20 -17.03
N LEU A 12 1.59 10.92 -16.91
CA LEU A 12 2.48 9.82 -17.26
C LEU A 12 2.17 9.27 -18.66
N PRO A 13 3.19 8.85 -19.43
CA PRO A 13 2.97 8.03 -20.61
C PRO A 13 2.29 6.71 -20.22
N ILE A 14 1.60 6.07 -21.17
CA ILE A 14 0.81 4.83 -20.97
C ILE A 14 1.60 3.69 -20.27
N SER A 15 2.93 3.74 -20.36
CA SER A 15 3.88 2.87 -19.68
C SER A 15 5.02 3.69 -19.09
N THR A 16 5.34 3.46 -17.81
CA THR A 16 6.38 4.20 -17.08
C THR A 16 7.34 3.30 -16.32
N TYR A 17 8.62 3.68 -16.31
CA TYR A 17 9.72 2.89 -15.74
C TYR A 17 10.05 3.20 -14.28
N SER A 18 10.25 4.45 -13.84
CA SER A 18 10.40 4.71 -12.40
C SER A 18 10.29 6.19 -12.02
N PHE A 19 9.69 6.50 -10.86
CA PHE A 19 9.59 7.87 -10.31
C PHE A 19 9.96 7.93 -8.82
N PRO A 20 11.26 8.04 -8.47
CA PRO A 20 11.69 8.14 -7.08
C PRO A 20 11.35 9.50 -6.46
N HIS A 21 10.84 9.49 -5.23
CA HIS A 21 10.70 10.68 -4.39
C HIS A 21 11.52 10.50 -3.13
N SER A 22 12.43 11.45 -2.86
CA SER A 22 13.32 11.35 -1.70
C SER A 22 13.59 12.69 -1.03
N ASN A 23 13.85 12.66 0.28
CA ASN A 23 14.34 13.78 1.08
C ASN A 23 13.42 15.01 1.07
N LEU A 24 12.12 14.78 1.29
CA LEU A 24 11.11 15.86 1.37
C LEU A 24 10.54 15.93 2.78
N ASN A 25 10.24 17.15 3.24
CA ASN A 25 9.49 17.32 4.48
C ASN A 25 8.01 17.01 4.30
N TRP A 26 7.46 17.29 3.12
CA TRP A 26 6.04 17.11 2.84
C TRP A 26 5.84 16.79 1.37
N LEU A 27 5.07 15.74 1.12
CA LEU A 27 4.57 15.37 -0.20
C LEU A 27 3.06 15.22 -0.09
N ASP A 28 2.33 16.01 -0.86
CA ASP A 28 0.87 16.10 -0.77
C ASP A 28 0.25 14.86 -1.43
N SER A 29 0.07 14.89 -2.75
CA SER A 29 -0.45 13.74 -3.49
C SER A 29 0.33 13.47 -4.77
N ILE A 30 0.35 12.20 -5.16
CA ILE A 30 0.89 11.73 -6.44
C ILE A 30 -0.11 10.74 -7.07
N PRO A 31 -1.06 11.23 -7.88
CA PRO A 31 -2.04 10.37 -8.53
C PRO A 31 -1.47 9.68 -9.77
N HIS A 32 -1.80 8.40 -9.92
CA HIS A 32 -1.53 7.61 -11.12
C HIS A 32 -2.84 7.07 -11.70
N SER A 33 -3.07 7.31 -12.99
CA SER A 33 -4.31 6.88 -13.64
C SER A 33 -4.11 6.45 -15.09
N ASN A 34 -4.90 5.46 -15.52
CA ASN A 34 -5.01 5.01 -16.91
C ASN A 34 -3.68 4.56 -17.54
N LEU A 35 -2.94 3.71 -16.82
CA LEU A 35 -1.68 3.13 -17.31
C LEU A 35 -1.85 1.64 -17.60
N ASN A 36 -1.18 1.17 -18.64
CA ASN A 36 -1.05 -0.27 -18.88
C ASN A 36 -0.01 -0.89 -17.96
N TRP A 37 1.07 -0.16 -17.68
CA TRP A 37 2.19 -0.66 -16.90
C TRP A 37 2.81 0.46 -16.08
N LEU A 38 2.98 0.21 -14.80
CA LEU A 38 3.75 1.02 -13.89
C LEU A 38 4.74 0.11 -13.19
N ASP A 39 6.02 0.32 -13.45
CA ASP A 39 7.08 -0.51 -12.87
C ASP A 39 7.28 -0.10 -11.41
N SER A 40 8.14 0.86 -11.08
CA SER A 40 8.39 1.18 -9.66
C SER A 40 8.22 2.66 -9.27
N ILE A 41 7.65 2.94 -8.10
CA ILE A 41 7.60 4.30 -7.52
C ILE A 41 8.14 4.28 -6.08
N PRO A 42 9.46 4.41 -5.90
CA PRO A 42 10.05 4.39 -4.57
C PRO A 42 9.91 5.73 -3.84
N HIS A 43 9.52 5.66 -2.56
CA HIS A 43 9.45 6.79 -1.64
C HIS A 43 10.41 6.59 -0.46
N SER A 44 11.29 7.56 -0.22
CA SER A 44 12.29 7.46 0.85
C SER A 44 12.51 8.77 1.61
N ASN A 45 12.80 8.67 2.90
CA ASN A 45 13.18 9.81 3.74
C ASN A 45 12.17 10.97 3.66
N LEU A 46 10.89 10.68 3.94
CA LEU A 46 9.83 11.71 4.01
C LEU A 46 9.31 11.83 5.44
N ASN A 47 9.08 13.07 5.88
CA ASN A 47 8.39 13.26 7.16
C ASN A 47 6.88 13.04 7.02
N TRP A 48 6.28 13.54 5.94
CA TRP A 48 4.85 13.43 5.68
C TRP A 48 4.60 13.13 4.21
N LEU A 49 3.79 12.11 3.96
CA LEU A 49 3.21 11.77 2.67
C LEU A 49 1.70 11.59 2.88
N ASP A 50 0.90 12.43 2.24
CA ASP A 50 -0.55 12.38 2.42
C ASP A 50 -1.15 11.25 1.58
N SER A 51 -1.13 11.31 0.25
CA SER A 51 -1.78 10.27 -0.55
C SER A 51 -1.10 9.86 -1.85
N ILE A 52 -1.19 8.58 -2.21
CA ILE A 52 -0.77 8.08 -3.53
C ILE A 52 -1.91 7.25 -4.16
N PRO A 53 -2.87 7.91 -4.83
CA PRO A 53 -3.99 7.20 -5.44
C PRO A 53 -3.63 6.57 -6.78
N HIS A 54 -4.02 5.31 -6.95
CA HIS A 54 -3.88 4.54 -8.18
C HIS A 54 -5.26 4.16 -8.74
N SER A 55 -5.48 4.43 -10.03
CA SER A 55 -6.75 4.11 -10.70
C SER A 55 -6.58 3.58 -12.11
N ASN A 56 -7.36 2.56 -12.49
CA ASN A 56 -7.37 1.99 -13.83
C ASN A 56 -5.95 1.58 -14.30
N LEU A 57 -5.34 0.65 -13.57
CA LEU A 57 -4.02 0.11 -13.87
C LEU A 57 -4.12 -1.36 -14.26
N ASN A 58 -3.51 -1.75 -15.38
CA ASN A 58 -3.43 -3.18 -15.71
C ASN A 58 -2.35 -3.90 -14.91
N TRP A 59 -1.21 -3.24 -14.66
CA TRP A 59 -0.08 -3.85 -13.99
C TRP A 59 0.71 -2.81 -13.21
N LEU A 60 0.99 -3.11 -11.94
CA LEU A 60 1.83 -2.35 -11.04
C LEU A 60 2.85 -3.31 -10.42
N ASP A 61 4.15 -3.09 -10.64
CA ASP A 61 5.20 -3.89 -9.99
C ASP A 61 5.24 -3.51 -8.52
N SER A 62 5.87 -2.38 -8.20
CA SER A 62 6.29 -2.12 -6.82
C SER A 62 6.15 -0.67 -6.41
N ILE A 63 5.72 -0.45 -5.15
CA ILE A 63 5.73 0.86 -4.52
C ILE A 63 6.45 0.75 -3.17
N PRO A 64 7.79 0.79 -3.16
CA PRO A 64 8.54 0.65 -1.93
C PRO A 64 8.58 1.96 -1.14
N HIS A 65 8.32 1.84 0.16
CA HIS A 65 8.35 2.93 1.12
C HIS A 65 9.43 2.68 2.18
N SER A 66 10.30 3.67 2.39
CA SER A 66 11.38 3.57 3.38
C SER A 66 11.58 4.85 4.18
N ASN A 67 11.84 4.72 5.48
CA ASN A 67 12.15 5.84 6.38
C ASN A 67 11.10 6.97 6.29
N LEU A 68 9.87 6.62 6.65
CA LEU A 68 8.72 7.53 6.62
C LEU A 68 8.21 7.74 8.04
N ASN A 69 7.94 8.99 8.42
CA ASN A 69 7.30 9.23 9.72
C ASN A 69 5.79 9.02 9.61
N TRP A 70 5.14 9.61 8.63
CA TRP A 70 3.70 9.51 8.42
C TRP A 70 3.38 9.27 6.95
N LEU A 71 2.56 8.27 6.70
CA LEU A 71 1.87 8.00 5.45
C LEU A 71 0.38 7.90 5.76
N ASP A 72 -0.43 8.78 5.17
CA ASP A 72 -1.88 8.72 5.36
C ASP A 72 -2.47 7.57 4.51
N SER A 73 -2.52 7.69 3.18
CA SER A 73 -3.22 6.67 2.39
C SER A 73 -2.61 6.29 1.03
N ILE A 74 -2.77 5.03 0.65
CA ILE A 74 -2.45 4.52 -0.70
C ILE A 74 -3.67 3.81 -1.29
N PRO A 75 -4.64 4.53 -1.86
CA PRO A 75 -5.84 3.92 -2.41
C PRO A 75 -5.61 3.34 -3.81
N HIS A 76 -6.04 2.10 -4.01
CA HIS A 76 -6.02 1.42 -5.32
C HIS A 76 -7.45 1.13 -5.81
N SER A 77 -7.73 1.47 -7.06
CA SER A 77 -9.03 1.25 -7.69
C SER A 77 -8.90 0.70 -9.12
N ASN A 78 -9.69 -0.32 -9.45
CA ASN A 78 -9.68 -0.98 -10.76
C ASN A 78 -8.25 -1.37 -11.20
N LEU A 79 -7.62 -2.23 -10.41
CA LEU A 79 -6.26 -2.68 -10.65
C LEU A 79 -6.25 -4.19 -10.92
N ASN A 80 -5.72 -4.62 -12.06
CA ASN A 80 -5.73 -6.05 -12.38
C ASN A 80 -4.66 -6.81 -11.62
N TRP A 81 -3.45 -6.26 -11.47
CA TRP A 81 -2.32 -6.97 -10.90
C TRP A 81 -1.37 -6.02 -10.18
N LEU A 82 -1.07 -6.34 -8.93
CA LEU A 82 -0.10 -5.66 -8.07
C LEU A 82 0.89 -6.71 -7.57
N ASP A 83 2.18 -6.53 -7.81
CA ASP A 83 3.21 -7.37 -7.19
C ASP A 83 3.33 -7.00 -5.72
N SER A 84 3.91 -5.85 -5.41
CA SER A 84 4.28 -5.56 -4.02
C SER A 84 4.20 -4.10 -3.58
N ILE A 85 3.85 -3.90 -2.31
CA ILE A 85 3.95 -2.60 -1.63
C ILE A 85 4.74 -2.78 -0.33
N PRO A 86 6.08 -2.81 -0.40
CA PRO A 86 6.88 -3.01 0.78
C PRO A 86 7.05 -1.73 1.60
N HIS A 87 6.83 -1.82 2.90
CA HIS A 87 7.05 -0.73 3.86
C HIS A 87 8.18 -1.09 4.82
N SER A 88 9.13 -0.16 4.99
CA SER A 88 10.27 -0.32 5.90
C SER A 88 10.51 0.95 6.73
N ASN A 89 10.70 0.77 8.04
CA ASN A 89 10.98 1.88 8.97
C ASN A 89 9.92 3.00 8.85
N LEU A 90 8.66 2.64 9.09
CA LEU A 90 7.51 3.54 9.00
C LEU A 90 6.93 3.72 10.41
N ASN A 91 6.75 4.95 10.87
CA ASN A 91 6.16 5.14 12.20
C ASN A 91 4.64 4.99 12.18
N TRP A 92 3.97 5.51 11.16
CA TRP A 92 2.51 5.51 11.10
C TRP A 92 2.00 5.38 9.68
N LEU A 93 1.10 4.43 9.48
CA LEU A 93 0.32 4.22 8.26
C LEU A 93 -1.16 4.23 8.63
N ASP A 94 -1.95 5.13 8.03
CA ASP A 94 -3.41 5.05 8.19
C ASP A 94 -3.93 3.87 7.38
N SER A 95 -3.98 3.99 6.05
CA SER A 95 -4.72 3.01 5.26
C SER A 95 -4.15 2.68 3.89
N ILE A 96 -4.36 1.43 3.47
CA ILE A 96 -4.15 0.99 2.09
C ILE A 96 -5.44 0.36 1.56
N PRO A 97 -6.40 1.18 1.09
CA PRO A 97 -7.67 0.66 0.63
C PRO A 97 -7.59 0.15 -0.81
N HIS A 98 -8.12 -1.04 -1.04
CA HIS A 98 -8.17 -1.69 -2.34
C HIS A 98 -9.62 -1.91 -2.78
N SER A 99 -9.97 -1.46 -3.98
CA SER A 99 -11.30 -1.63 -4.57
C SER A 99 -11.24 -2.17 -6.01
N LYS A 100 -11.91 -3.29 -6.26
CA LYS A 100 -11.96 -3.98 -7.56
C LYS A 100 -10.56 -4.35 -8.03
N LEU A 101 -9.93 -5.27 -7.29
CA LEU A 101 -8.63 -5.82 -7.63
C LEU A 101 -8.77 -7.29 -8.04
N ASN A 102 -8.01 -7.73 -9.04
CA ASN A 102 -7.96 -9.17 -9.35
C ASN A 102 -6.88 -9.86 -8.54
N TRP A 103 -5.66 -9.30 -8.48
CA TRP A 103 -4.57 -9.92 -7.76
C TRP A 103 -3.65 -8.93 -7.02
N ILE A 104 -3.23 -9.35 -5.83
CA ILE A 104 -2.12 -8.79 -5.07
C ILE A 104 -1.21 -9.95 -4.65
N ASP A 105 0.09 -9.87 -4.95
CA ASP A 105 1.07 -10.81 -4.40
C ASP A 105 1.31 -10.49 -2.93
N SER A 106 1.98 -9.37 -2.62
CA SER A 106 2.36 -9.10 -1.23
C SER A 106 2.30 -7.65 -0.78
N ILE A 107 1.99 -7.44 0.50
CA ILE A 107 2.10 -6.14 1.16
C ILE A 107 2.95 -6.31 2.43
N PRO A 108 4.29 -6.40 2.31
CA PRO A 108 5.15 -6.67 3.44
C PRO A 108 5.44 -5.41 4.26
N HIS A 109 5.37 -5.53 5.58
CA HIS A 109 5.72 -4.47 6.53
C HIS A 109 6.87 -4.89 7.43
N SER A 110 7.88 -4.02 7.55
CA SER A 110 9.05 -4.21 8.42
C SER A 110 9.32 -2.97 9.25
N ASN A 111 9.44 -3.13 10.57
CA ASN A 111 9.65 -2.04 11.53
C ASN A 111 8.58 -0.95 11.39
N LEU A 112 7.31 -1.36 11.56
CA LEU A 112 6.15 -0.47 11.53
C LEU A 112 5.61 -0.28 12.95
N ASN A 113 5.46 0.96 13.43
CA ASN A 113 4.89 1.14 14.77
C ASN A 113 3.36 1.03 14.76
N TRP A 114 2.68 1.56 13.75
CA TRP A 114 1.23 1.62 13.74
C TRP A 114 0.69 1.50 12.32
N LEU A 115 -0.26 0.59 12.13
CA LEU A 115 -1.06 0.43 10.94
C LEU A 115 -2.53 0.46 11.36
N ASP A 116 -3.32 1.40 10.85
CA ASP A 116 -4.77 1.38 11.08
C ASP A 116 -5.37 0.24 10.26
N SER A 117 -5.43 0.37 8.94
CA SER A 117 -6.19 -0.61 8.15
C SER A 117 -5.70 -0.91 6.74
N ILE A 118 -5.98 -2.13 6.29
CA ILE A 118 -5.84 -2.53 4.88
C ILE A 118 -7.19 -3.10 4.40
N PRO A 119 -8.15 -2.25 4.02
CA PRO A 119 -9.47 -2.71 3.61
C PRO A 119 -9.49 -3.16 2.16
N HIS A 120 -10.12 -4.31 1.89
CA HIS A 120 -10.31 -4.84 0.55
C HIS A 120 -11.79 -5.01 0.19
N SER A 121 -12.18 -4.40 -0.93
CA SER A 121 -13.50 -4.52 -1.54
C SER A 121 -13.40 -5.14 -2.93
N ASN A 122 -13.94 -6.35 -3.10
CA ASN A 122 -13.86 -7.13 -4.34
C ASN A 122 -12.41 -7.39 -4.75
N LEU A 123 -11.78 -8.34 -4.06
CA LEU A 123 -10.45 -8.85 -4.38
C LEU A 123 -10.55 -10.33 -4.72
N ASN A 124 -10.02 -10.76 -5.87
CA ASN A 124 -10.08 -12.19 -6.20
C ASN A 124 -8.97 -12.99 -5.49
N TRP A 125 -7.75 -12.48 -5.45
CA TRP A 125 -6.60 -13.24 -4.97
C TRP A 125 -5.65 -12.29 -4.20
N LEU A 126 -5.36 -12.61 -2.94
CA LEU A 126 -4.31 -11.98 -2.13
C LEU A 126 -3.38 -13.09 -1.64
N ASP A 127 -2.11 -13.05 -2.01
CA ASP A 127 -1.16 -14.02 -1.49
C ASP A 127 -0.82 -13.71 -0.03
N SER A 128 -0.11 -12.63 0.27
CA SER A 128 0.28 -12.39 1.67
C SER A 128 0.38 -10.94 2.13
N ILE A 129 0.18 -10.74 3.44
CA ILE A 129 0.50 -9.48 4.12
C ILE A 129 1.41 -9.81 5.31
N PRO A 130 2.73 -10.01 5.07
CA PRO A 130 3.64 -10.37 6.14
C PRO A 130 4.05 -9.15 6.96
N HIS A 131 4.10 -9.32 8.28
CA HIS A 131 4.55 -8.27 9.19
C HIS A 131 5.74 -8.74 10.04
N SER A 132 6.78 -7.90 10.11
CA SER A 132 7.95 -8.09 10.96
C SER A 132 8.18 -6.84 11.81
N ASN A 133 8.17 -7.00 13.13
CA ASN A 133 8.27 -5.90 14.09
C ASN A 133 7.17 -4.85 13.89
N LEU A 134 5.92 -5.29 14.01
CA LEU A 134 4.74 -4.41 13.99
C LEU A 134 4.24 -4.20 15.43
N ASN A 135 4.15 -2.96 15.92
CA ASN A 135 3.65 -2.77 17.28
C ASN A 135 2.12 -2.84 17.34
N TRP A 136 1.41 -2.31 16.34
CA TRP A 136 -0.06 -2.23 16.39
C TRP A 136 -0.66 -2.31 14.99
N LEU A 137 -1.67 -3.17 14.85
CA LEU A 137 -2.53 -3.30 13.68
C LEU A 137 -3.98 -3.22 14.13
N ASP A 138 -4.77 -2.26 13.63
CA ASP A 138 -6.21 -2.25 13.92
C ASP A 138 -6.89 -3.38 13.13
N SER A 139 -6.98 -3.25 11.82
CA SER A 139 -7.78 -4.20 11.05
C SER A 139 -7.37 -4.45 9.61
N ILE A 140 -7.68 -5.64 9.12
CA ILE A 140 -7.60 -5.99 7.68
C ILE A 140 -8.98 -6.50 7.25
N PRO A 141 -9.93 -5.59 6.96
CA PRO A 141 -11.30 -5.99 6.63
C PRO A 141 -11.44 -6.42 5.17
N HIS A 142 -12.17 -7.51 4.94
CA HIS A 142 -12.46 -8.04 3.61
C HIS A 142 -13.97 -8.14 3.36
N SER A 143 -14.47 -7.51 2.30
CA SER A 143 -15.92 -7.57 1.98
C SER A 143 -16.30 -8.68 1.00
N ASN A 144 -15.46 -8.93 -0.01
CA ASN A 144 -15.63 -9.94 -1.03
C ASN A 144 -14.21 -10.36 -1.46
N LEU A 145 -13.63 -11.31 -0.74
CA LEU A 145 -12.30 -11.83 -1.01
C LEU A 145 -12.41 -13.30 -1.39
N ASN A 146 -12.11 -13.66 -2.64
CA ASN A 146 -12.27 -15.06 -3.03
C ASN A 146 -11.17 -15.94 -2.44
N TRP A 147 -9.97 -15.40 -2.19
CA TRP A 147 -8.84 -16.17 -1.70
C TRP A 147 -7.80 -15.31 -0.98
N LEU A 148 -7.33 -15.81 0.16
CA LEU A 148 -6.23 -15.31 0.95
C LEU A 148 -5.31 -16.48 1.30
N ASP A 149 -4.00 -16.38 1.04
CA ASP A 149 -3.06 -17.42 1.50
C ASP A 149 -2.72 -17.22 2.99
N SER A 150 -2.10 -16.08 3.33
CA SER A 150 -1.62 -15.89 4.71
C SER A 150 -1.41 -14.43 5.13
N ILE A 151 -1.46 -14.19 6.44
CA ILE A 151 -1.07 -12.93 7.07
C ILE A 151 -0.10 -13.29 8.21
N PRO A 152 1.17 -13.62 7.90
CA PRO A 152 2.11 -14.06 8.92
C PRO A 152 2.64 -12.86 9.71
N HIS A 153 2.84 -13.06 11.01
CA HIS A 153 3.36 -12.03 11.90
C HIS A 153 4.56 -12.53 12.70
N SER A 154 5.61 -11.72 12.76
CA SER A 154 6.75 -11.87 13.65
C SER A 154 6.90 -10.61 14.50
N ASN A 155 6.91 -10.77 15.83
CA ASN A 155 6.97 -9.67 16.79
C ASN A 155 5.81 -8.66 16.62
N LEU A 156 4.57 -9.16 16.53
CA LEU A 156 3.36 -8.35 16.61
C LEU A 156 2.94 -8.18 18.07
N ASN A 157 2.81 -6.94 18.56
CA ASN A 157 2.36 -6.72 19.93
C ASN A 157 0.83 -6.71 20.06
N TRP A 158 0.11 -6.17 19.06
CA TRP A 158 -1.34 -6.07 19.11
C TRP A 158 -1.99 -6.11 17.72
N LEU A 159 -3.11 -6.82 17.64
CA LEU A 159 -4.02 -6.92 16.49
C LEU A 159 -5.45 -6.84 17.02
N ASP A 160 -6.29 -5.95 16.48
CA ASP A 160 -7.72 -5.94 16.85
C ASP A 160 -8.49 -7.06 16.14
N SER A 161 -8.53 -7.01 14.80
CA SER A 161 -9.41 -7.90 14.04
C SER A 161 -9.05 -8.07 12.57
N ILE A 162 -9.50 -9.18 11.98
CA ILE A 162 -9.45 -9.43 10.53
C ILE A 162 -10.86 -9.83 10.10
N PRO A 163 -11.80 -8.87 10.04
CA PRO A 163 -13.20 -9.19 9.76
C PRO A 163 -13.37 -9.52 8.28
N HIS A 164 -14.18 -10.53 7.99
CA HIS A 164 -14.42 -10.95 6.63
C HIS A 164 -15.89 -11.27 6.38
N SER A 165 -16.37 -10.88 5.21
CA SER A 165 -17.61 -11.38 4.61
C SER A 165 -17.28 -12.03 3.27
N ASN A 166 -17.97 -13.13 2.96
CA ASN A 166 -17.82 -13.85 1.69
C ASN A 166 -16.35 -14.22 1.38
N LEU A 167 -15.67 -14.86 2.34
CA LEU A 167 -14.29 -15.30 2.21
C LEU A 167 -14.21 -16.83 2.09
N ASN A 168 -13.50 -17.32 1.08
CA ASN A 168 -13.07 -18.71 1.01
C ASN A 168 -11.61 -18.80 1.45
N TRP A 169 -11.37 -19.40 2.61
CA TRP A 169 -10.02 -19.77 3.07
C TRP A 169 -9.60 -21.11 2.47
N LEU A 170 -8.30 -21.28 2.19
CA LEU A 170 -7.68 -22.60 2.12
C LEU A 170 -6.89 -22.81 3.43
N ASP A 171 -7.06 -23.99 4.02
CA ASP A 171 -6.18 -24.50 5.08
C ASP A 171 -4.81 -24.92 4.51
#